data_AF-A0A0D0DHV1-F1
#
_entry.id   AF-A0A0D0DHV1-F1
#
_cell.length_a   1.000
_cell.length_b   1.000
_cell.length_c   1.000
_cell.angle_alpha   90.00
_cell.angle_beta   90.00
_cell.angle_gamma   90.00
#
_symmetry.space_group_name_H-M   'P 1'
#
loop_
_entity.id
_entity.type
_entity.pdbx_description
1 polymer ?
#
loop_
_entity_poly.entity_id
_entity_poly.type
_entity_poly.pdbx_seq_one_letter_code
_entity_poly.pdbx_strand_id
1 'polypeptide(L)'
;MHWHVNVLRLLTQVAATKEYASDTEFCKFRWQLFHTSLTAVLKTLKPGISKLQIIHWADGHFCCTVYSLGPYIVDYEEQLLLACIVHGWCAHCTTVHGQLDTNATAICHCQKLTETLVENMTLGVMWDEYGTVRDLVPFMNDFPQADIHKLIAPNILHQLIKGGYKDHLVYWVETYVCKQFIYTCNLLMLALPARIAAVESFSGLWHFLQGCGFKQWTGDDSKSMMKVYIAAIEGHVPTEIGCTFCAYLECCYLVQQNIISESAISKIEDAIRWFHHYKEVFKIHKIVMTFLLPCQHAAKHYPSLVRLSGALNCLCLSITKTKHICAVKKPYWHTNKFKALDQMLVINQWLDKISAAHANFSNCRMLKGSVLSGALSLIGMVFHSFNMSPH
;
A
#
# COMPACT_ATOMS: atom_id res chain seq x y z
N MET A 1 5.09 5.56 -14.48
CA MET A 1 3.65 5.68 -14.19
C MET A 1 3.31 5.96 -12.72
N HIS A 2 4.13 5.58 -11.73
CA HIS A 2 3.91 5.97 -10.32
C HIS A 2 3.90 7.48 -10.02
N TRP A 3 4.30 8.31 -10.99
CA TRP A 3 4.43 9.77 -10.88
C TRP A 3 3.08 10.51 -10.80
N HIS A 4 2.04 10.02 -11.47
CA HIS A 4 0.79 10.77 -11.64
C HIS A 4 -0.20 10.57 -10.49
N VAL A 5 -0.17 9.43 -9.81
CA VAL A 5 -1.15 9.05 -8.78
C VAL A 5 -1.07 9.96 -7.55
N ASN A 6 0.14 10.27 -7.09
CA ASN A 6 0.33 11.13 -5.92
C ASN A 6 -0.02 12.60 -6.21
N VAL A 7 0.12 13.06 -7.46
CA VAL A 7 -0.31 14.41 -7.90
C VAL A 7 -1.83 14.44 -8.11
N LEU A 8 -2.43 13.36 -8.63
CA LEU A 8 -3.89 13.20 -8.73
C LEU A 8 -4.56 13.21 -7.35
N ARG A 9 -3.93 12.65 -6.32
CA ARG A 9 -4.40 12.73 -4.93
C ARG A 9 -4.45 14.17 -4.41
N LEU A 10 -3.50 15.02 -4.81
CA LEU A 10 -3.54 16.46 -4.50
C LEU A 10 -4.62 17.20 -5.30
N LEU A 11 -4.82 16.84 -6.58
CA LEU A 11 -5.88 17.42 -7.43
C LEU A 11 -7.29 17.02 -7.00
N THR A 12 -7.46 15.85 -6.39
CA THR A 12 -8.74 15.35 -5.87
C THR A 12 -8.97 15.68 -4.39
N GLN A 13 -7.97 16.27 -3.73
CA GLN A 13 -8.11 17.04 -2.50
C GLN A 13 -8.54 18.49 -2.80
N VAL A 14 -9.51 18.67 -3.71
CA VAL A 14 -10.28 19.92 -3.74
C VAL A 14 -10.91 20.06 -2.36
N ALA A 15 -10.39 20.98 -1.56
CA ALA A 15 -10.93 21.25 -0.24
C ALA A 15 -12.34 21.82 -0.43
N ALA A 16 -13.36 21.04 -0.11
CA ALA A 16 -14.69 21.59 0.09
C ALA A 16 -14.64 22.58 1.26
N THR A 17 -15.36 23.69 1.14
CA THR A 17 -15.79 24.43 2.34
C THR A 17 -16.56 23.45 3.24
N LYS A 18 -16.52 23.65 4.57
CA LYS A 18 -17.16 22.72 5.54
C LYS A 18 -18.62 22.39 5.19
N GLU A 19 -19.29 23.27 4.45
CA GLU A 19 -20.65 23.15 3.94
C GLU A 19 -20.88 21.95 3.00
N TYR A 20 -19.89 21.57 2.18
CA TYR A 20 -20.04 20.48 1.18
C TYR A 20 -19.28 19.21 1.55
N ALA A 21 -18.68 19.15 2.74
CA ALA A 21 -17.85 18.01 3.16
C ALA A 21 -18.64 16.70 3.29
N SER A 22 -19.95 16.78 3.52
CA SER A 22 -20.88 15.65 3.63
C SER A 22 -21.86 15.54 2.47
N ASP A 23 -21.70 16.34 1.42
CA ASP A 23 -22.59 16.31 0.26
C ASP A 23 -22.27 15.09 -0.63
N THR A 24 -23.27 14.25 -0.84
CA THR A 24 -23.17 13.05 -1.67
C THR A 24 -22.83 13.37 -3.12
N GLU A 25 -23.33 14.48 -3.68
CA GLU A 25 -23.01 14.87 -5.05
C GLU A 25 -21.55 15.29 -5.17
N PHE A 26 -21.06 16.08 -4.23
CA PHE A 26 -19.66 16.46 -4.17
C PHE A 26 -18.71 15.27 -3.98
N CYS A 27 -19.07 14.29 -3.15
CA CYS A 27 -18.32 13.05 -3.01
C CYS A 27 -18.24 12.26 -4.33
N LYS A 28 -19.38 12.11 -5.03
CA LYS A 28 -19.43 11.47 -6.36
C LYS A 28 -18.58 12.22 -7.38
N PHE A 29 -18.70 13.54 -7.42
CA PHE A 29 -17.89 14.39 -8.29
C PHE A 29 -16.39 14.17 -8.07
N ARG A 30 -15.93 14.12 -6.81
CA ARG A 30 -14.52 13.85 -6.49
C ARG A 30 -14.05 12.49 -6.97
N TRP A 31 -14.87 11.45 -6.81
CA TRP A 31 -14.54 10.10 -7.29
C TRP A 31 -14.49 10.07 -8.82
N GLN A 32 -15.46 10.69 -9.50
CA GLN A 32 -15.46 10.77 -10.96
C GLN A 32 -14.29 11.61 -11.51
N LEU A 33 -13.92 12.69 -10.83
CA LEU A 33 -12.76 13.51 -11.17
C LEU A 33 -11.46 12.71 -11.07
N PHE A 34 -11.34 11.83 -10.07
CA PHE A 34 -10.21 10.91 -9.94
C PHE A 34 -10.11 9.93 -11.12
N HIS A 35 -11.21 9.27 -11.49
CA HIS A 35 -11.26 8.33 -12.62
C HIS A 35 -11.01 9.02 -13.97
N THR A 36 -11.65 10.16 -14.21
CA THR A 36 -11.41 11.00 -15.39
C THR A 36 -9.96 11.47 -15.43
N SER A 37 -9.43 11.78 -14.24
CA SER A 37 -8.03 12.02 -13.88
C SER A 37 -7.07 11.05 -14.56
N LEU A 38 -7.21 9.79 -14.10
CA LEU A 38 -6.41 8.66 -14.54
C LEU A 38 -6.59 8.39 -16.03
N THR A 39 -7.81 8.45 -16.55
CA THR A 39 -8.10 8.27 -17.97
C THR A 39 -7.28 9.25 -18.82
N ALA A 40 -7.29 10.54 -18.47
CA ALA A 40 -6.55 11.57 -19.19
C ALA A 40 -5.04 11.33 -19.15
N VAL A 41 -4.50 10.96 -17.99
CA VAL A 41 -3.08 10.67 -17.81
C VAL A 41 -2.65 9.45 -18.62
N LEU A 42 -3.46 8.39 -18.62
CA LEU A 42 -3.13 7.12 -19.25
C LEU A 42 -3.48 7.08 -20.75
N LYS A 43 -4.13 8.12 -21.27
CA LYS A 43 -4.65 8.19 -22.65
C LYS A 43 -3.61 7.84 -23.71
N THR A 44 -2.35 8.27 -23.53
CA THR A 44 -1.26 8.03 -24.49
C THR A 44 -0.87 6.55 -24.60
N LEU A 45 -1.25 5.71 -23.63
CA LEU A 45 -0.94 4.28 -23.60
C LEU A 45 -2.03 3.42 -24.25
N LYS A 46 -3.22 3.99 -24.48
CA LYS A 46 -4.37 3.28 -25.08
C LYS A 46 -4.02 2.55 -26.39
N PRO A 47 -3.21 3.11 -27.33
CA PRO A 47 -2.84 2.41 -28.54
C PRO A 47 -2.05 1.11 -28.30
N GLY A 48 -1.12 1.10 -27.33
CA GLY A 48 -0.31 -0.08 -27.00
C GLY A 48 -1.09 -1.15 -26.22
N ILE A 49 -2.15 -0.74 -25.51
CA ILE A 49 -3.02 -1.66 -24.75
C ILE A 49 -4.11 -2.27 -25.66
N SER A 50 -4.52 -1.56 -26.70
CA SER A 50 -5.64 -1.99 -27.57
C SER A 50 -5.20 -2.78 -28.80
N LYS A 51 -3.96 -2.59 -29.27
CA LYS A 51 -3.46 -3.22 -30.51
C LYS A 51 -2.22 -4.06 -30.23
N LEU A 52 -2.21 -5.25 -30.80
CA LEU A 52 -1.01 -6.10 -30.83
C LEU A 52 0.10 -5.40 -31.62
N GLN A 53 1.30 -5.41 -31.04
CA GLN A 53 2.51 -4.90 -31.65
C GLN A 53 3.55 -6.02 -31.74
N ILE A 54 4.25 -6.09 -32.86
CA ILE A 54 5.36 -7.03 -33.01
C ILE A 54 6.59 -6.40 -32.35
N ILE A 55 7.10 -7.05 -31.31
CA ILE A 55 8.24 -6.58 -30.53
C ILE A 55 9.34 -7.64 -30.58
N HIS A 56 10.58 -7.19 -30.77
CA HIS A 56 11.74 -8.05 -30.62
C HIS A 56 12.08 -8.20 -29.14
N TRP A 57 11.94 -9.41 -28.62
CA TRP A 57 12.19 -9.73 -27.22
C TRP A 57 13.69 -9.97 -26.97
N ALA A 58 14.08 -9.97 -25.69
CA ALA A 58 15.48 -10.14 -25.29
C ALA A 58 16.05 -11.54 -25.61
N ASP A 59 15.18 -12.52 -25.85
CA ASP A 59 15.51 -13.88 -26.30
C ASP A 59 15.80 -13.98 -27.81
N GLY A 60 15.69 -12.87 -28.56
CA GLY A 60 15.94 -12.82 -29.99
C GLY A 60 14.73 -13.14 -30.87
N HIS A 61 13.55 -13.39 -30.28
CA HIS A 61 12.34 -13.71 -31.02
C HIS A 61 11.40 -12.50 -31.15
N PHE A 62 10.69 -12.44 -32.28
CA PHE A 62 9.63 -11.46 -32.48
C PHE A 62 8.31 -12.01 -31.96
N CYS A 63 7.71 -11.33 -30.99
CA CYS A 63 6.46 -11.74 -30.37
C CYS A 63 5.36 -10.70 -30.59
N CYS A 64 4.16 -11.16 -30.90
CA CYS A 64 2.95 -10.33 -30.87
C CYS A 64 2.63 -10.02 -29.41
N THR A 65 2.84 -8.77 -29.01
CA THR A 65 2.75 -8.32 -27.62
C THR A 65 1.64 -7.28 -27.49
N VAL A 66 0.87 -7.38 -26.42
CA VAL A 66 -0.05 -6.33 -25.97
C VAL A 66 0.40 -5.85 -24.60
N TYR A 67 0.33 -4.54 -24.36
CA TYR A 67 0.68 -3.99 -23.06
C TYR A 67 -0.54 -4.04 -22.13
N SER A 68 -0.28 -4.23 -20.85
CA SER A 68 -1.29 -4.04 -19.80
C SER A 68 -0.75 -3.09 -18.73
N LEU A 69 -1.64 -2.61 -17.87
CA LEU A 69 -1.26 -1.82 -16.71
C LEU A 69 -0.69 -2.76 -15.64
N GLY A 70 0.37 -2.30 -14.97
CA GLY A 70 0.97 -3.05 -13.86
C GLY A 70 0.15 -2.96 -12.57
N PRO A 71 0.55 -3.73 -11.53
CA PRO A 71 -0.14 -3.72 -10.25
C PRO A 71 -0.18 -2.33 -9.60
N TYR A 72 -1.32 -1.97 -9.04
CA TYR A 72 -1.60 -0.70 -8.40
C TYR A 72 -1.54 -0.86 -6.88
N ILE A 73 -0.52 -0.27 -6.26
CA ILE A 73 -0.23 -0.41 -4.83
C ILE A 73 -0.80 0.79 -4.09
N VAL A 74 -1.81 0.54 -3.26
CA VAL A 74 -2.62 1.59 -2.61
C VAL A 74 -3.09 1.18 -1.22
N ASP A 75 -3.43 2.17 -0.40
CA ASP A 75 -4.12 1.92 0.87
C ASP A 75 -5.58 1.56 0.65
N TYR A 76 -6.25 1.08 1.70
CA TYR A 76 -7.60 0.53 1.60
C TYR A 76 -8.62 1.53 1.05
N GLU A 77 -8.56 2.80 1.46
CA GLU A 77 -9.48 3.82 0.96
C GLU A 77 -9.32 4.05 -0.54
N GLU A 78 -8.08 4.08 -1.04
CA GLU A 78 -7.82 4.23 -2.47
C GLU A 78 -8.11 2.95 -3.26
N GLN A 79 -7.99 1.76 -2.66
CA GLN A 79 -8.48 0.50 -3.26
C GLN A 79 -9.97 0.55 -3.55
N LEU A 80 -10.76 1.02 -2.57
CA LEU A 80 -12.22 1.18 -2.70
C LEU A 80 -12.56 2.18 -3.81
N LEU A 81 -11.88 3.32 -3.85
CA LEU A 81 -12.05 4.35 -4.89
C LEU A 81 -11.77 3.79 -6.29
N LEU A 82 -10.66 3.05 -6.45
CA LEU A 82 -10.26 2.46 -7.73
C LEU A 82 -11.23 1.38 -8.21
N ALA A 83 -11.63 0.47 -7.31
CA ALA A 83 -12.54 -0.62 -7.62
C ALA A 83 -14.02 -0.21 -7.64
N CYS A 84 -14.34 1.04 -7.28
CA CYS A 84 -15.71 1.53 -7.08
C CYS A 84 -16.49 0.67 -6.06
N ILE A 85 -15.85 0.38 -4.93
CA ILE A 85 -16.41 -0.44 -3.86
C ILE A 85 -16.80 0.44 -2.65
N VAL A 86 -17.89 0.09 -1.98
CA VAL A 86 -18.42 0.78 -0.80
C VAL A 86 -17.50 0.56 0.40
N HIS A 87 -17.36 1.59 1.24
CA HIS A 87 -16.52 1.50 2.43
C HIS A 87 -16.96 0.38 3.38
N GLY A 88 -15.98 -0.33 3.93
CA GLY A 88 -16.17 -1.49 4.81
C GLY A 88 -16.26 -2.83 4.08
N TRP A 89 -16.44 -2.83 2.75
CA TRP A 89 -16.41 -4.06 1.94
C TRP A 89 -14.97 -4.45 1.55
N CYS A 90 -14.79 -5.69 1.08
CA CYS A 90 -13.51 -6.12 0.55
C CYS A 90 -13.34 -5.65 -0.90
N ALA A 91 -12.21 -5.01 -1.23
CA ALA A 91 -11.91 -4.61 -2.61
C ALA A 91 -11.59 -5.80 -3.54
N HIS A 92 -11.36 -7.01 -3.00
CA HIS A 92 -10.96 -8.18 -3.76
C HIS A 92 -12.08 -9.22 -3.94
N CYS A 93 -13.08 -9.26 -3.06
CA CYS A 93 -14.13 -10.29 -3.13
C CYS A 93 -15.49 -9.81 -2.63
N THR A 94 -16.52 -10.52 -3.07
CA THR A 94 -17.95 -10.29 -2.79
C THR A 94 -18.38 -10.66 -1.36
N THR A 95 -17.45 -10.76 -0.41
CA THR A 95 -17.84 -11.08 0.97
C THR A 95 -18.67 -9.96 1.55
N VAL A 96 -19.87 -10.29 2.03
CA VAL A 96 -20.80 -9.36 2.67
C VAL A 96 -20.11 -8.66 3.85
N HIS A 97 -20.33 -7.35 3.96
CA HIS A 97 -19.75 -6.49 5.00
C HIS A 97 -19.88 -7.05 6.43
N GLY A 98 -20.97 -7.76 6.74
CA GLY A 98 -21.22 -8.38 8.05
C GLY A 98 -20.60 -9.76 8.26
N GLN A 99 -19.97 -10.35 7.24
CA GLN A 99 -19.52 -11.74 7.23
C GLN A 99 -18.10 -11.92 6.67
N LEU A 100 -17.26 -10.88 6.74
CA LEU A 100 -15.88 -10.87 6.23
C LEU A 100 -15.06 -12.10 6.63
N ASP A 101 -15.31 -12.70 7.79
CA ASP A 101 -14.54 -13.86 8.25
C ASP A 101 -15.20 -15.22 8.03
N THR A 102 -16.51 -15.28 7.82
CA THR A 102 -17.30 -16.53 7.84
C THR A 102 -17.68 -17.06 6.47
N ASN A 103 -17.55 -16.26 5.41
CA ASN A 103 -18.07 -16.67 4.10
C ASN A 103 -17.02 -17.42 3.25
N ALA A 104 -17.11 -18.76 3.24
CA ALA A 104 -16.26 -19.61 2.39
C ALA A 104 -16.66 -19.59 0.90
N THR A 105 -17.79 -18.97 0.55
CA THR A 105 -18.32 -18.95 -0.83
C THR A 105 -18.05 -17.65 -1.59
N ALA A 106 -17.30 -16.72 -0.98
CA ALA A 106 -17.02 -15.43 -1.59
C ALA A 106 -16.20 -15.58 -2.88
N ILE A 107 -16.68 -14.97 -3.95
CA ILE A 107 -16.02 -14.97 -5.25
C ILE A 107 -15.22 -13.66 -5.40
N CYS A 108 -14.05 -13.73 -6.01
CA CYS A 108 -13.27 -12.54 -6.32
C CYS A 108 -14.06 -11.60 -7.24
N HIS A 109 -13.93 -10.29 -7.01
CA HIS A 109 -14.43 -9.33 -7.98
C HIS A 109 -13.69 -9.50 -9.31
N CYS A 110 -14.42 -9.29 -10.40
CA CYS A 110 -13.83 -9.19 -11.73
C CYS A 110 -14.68 -8.25 -12.58
N GLN A 111 -14.10 -7.79 -13.69
CA GLN A 111 -14.80 -6.92 -14.64
C GLN A 111 -16.11 -7.54 -15.12
N LYS A 112 -16.10 -8.82 -15.51
CA LYS A 112 -17.30 -9.53 -15.99
C LYS A 112 -18.43 -9.56 -14.96
N LEU A 113 -18.10 -9.78 -13.68
CA LEU A 113 -19.09 -9.72 -12.60
C LEU A 113 -19.68 -8.31 -12.50
N THR A 114 -18.81 -7.29 -12.53
CA THR A 114 -19.24 -5.89 -12.43
C THR A 114 -20.19 -5.51 -13.58
N GLU A 115 -19.85 -5.87 -14.82
CA GLU A 115 -20.69 -5.65 -16.01
C GLU A 115 -22.05 -6.36 -15.88
N THR A 116 -22.04 -7.62 -15.45
CA THR A 116 -23.26 -8.41 -15.24
C THR A 116 -24.16 -7.76 -14.19
N LEU A 117 -23.60 -7.24 -13.10
CA LEU A 117 -24.36 -6.54 -12.06
C LEU A 117 -24.95 -5.22 -12.59
N VAL A 118 -24.19 -4.46 -13.38
CA VAL A 118 -24.66 -3.20 -13.99
C VAL A 118 -25.85 -3.44 -14.94
N GLU A 119 -25.81 -4.54 -15.69
CA GLU A 119 -26.87 -4.91 -16.64
C GLU A 119 -28.16 -5.41 -15.94
N ASN A 120 -28.02 -6.17 -14.85
CA ASN A 120 -29.14 -6.93 -14.29
C ASN A 120 -29.69 -6.39 -12.96
N MET A 121 -28.95 -5.53 -12.24
CA MET A 121 -29.32 -5.11 -10.89
C MET A 121 -29.64 -3.61 -10.80
N THR A 122 -30.45 -3.25 -9.80
CA THR A 122 -30.74 -1.86 -9.46
C THR A 122 -29.61 -1.22 -8.65
N LEU A 123 -29.56 0.11 -8.61
CA LEU A 123 -28.55 0.85 -7.84
C LEU A 123 -28.50 0.44 -6.36
N GLY A 124 -29.68 0.29 -5.72
CA GLY A 124 -29.78 -0.10 -4.32
C GLY A 124 -29.23 -1.51 -4.06
N VAL A 125 -29.62 -2.48 -4.88
CA VAL A 125 -29.15 -3.88 -4.74
C VAL A 125 -27.63 -3.98 -4.92
N MET A 126 -27.06 -3.27 -5.91
CA MET A 126 -25.60 -3.27 -6.09
C MET A 126 -24.86 -2.68 -4.89
N TRP A 127 -25.42 -1.63 -4.27
CA TRP A 127 -24.83 -1.00 -3.09
C TRP A 127 -24.94 -1.88 -1.85
N ASP A 128 -26.14 -2.39 -1.55
CA ASP A 128 -26.44 -3.07 -0.30
C ASP A 128 -25.97 -4.54 -0.28
N GLU A 129 -26.07 -5.25 -1.41
CA GLU A 129 -25.77 -6.70 -1.48
C GLU A 129 -24.38 -7.01 -2.02
N TYR A 130 -23.84 -6.14 -2.89
CA TYR A 130 -22.56 -6.37 -3.57
C TYR A 130 -21.49 -5.31 -3.25
N GLY A 131 -21.83 -4.28 -2.48
CA GLY A 131 -20.91 -3.21 -2.11
C GLY A 131 -20.30 -2.49 -3.32
N THR A 132 -21.00 -2.40 -4.45
CA THR A 132 -20.47 -1.82 -5.69
C THR A 132 -21.19 -0.51 -6.04
N VAL A 133 -20.43 0.52 -6.36
CA VAL A 133 -20.93 1.86 -6.72
C VAL A 133 -21.09 1.95 -8.23
N ARG A 134 -22.35 1.97 -8.71
CA ARG A 134 -22.68 2.03 -10.15
C ARG A 134 -22.71 3.44 -10.74
N ASP A 135 -22.86 4.48 -9.93
CA ASP A 135 -22.96 5.88 -10.40
C ASP A 135 -21.64 6.48 -10.90
N LEU A 136 -20.59 5.66 -11.02
CA LEU A 136 -19.26 6.08 -11.42
C LEU A 136 -18.85 5.36 -12.69
N VAL A 137 -18.08 6.05 -13.53
CA VAL A 137 -17.45 5.47 -14.70
C VAL A 137 -15.98 5.21 -14.37
N PRO A 138 -15.57 3.96 -14.13
CA PRO A 138 -14.19 3.62 -13.82
C PRO A 138 -13.29 3.92 -15.02
N PHE A 139 -12.08 4.42 -14.76
CA PHE A 139 -11.11 4.73 -15.83
C PHE A 139 -10.72 3.51 -16.68
N MET A 140 -10.88 2.30 -16.14
CA MET A 140 -10.55 1.04 -16.80
C MET A 140 -11.47 0.69 -17.97
N ASN A 141 -12.64 1.30 -18.07
CA ASN A 141 -13.54 1.07 -19.22
C ASN A 141 -12.86 1.46 -20.55
N ASP A 142 -11.87 2.36 -20.50
CA ASP A 142 -11.06 2.75 -21.66
C ASP A 142 -9.87 1.81 -21.96
N PHE A 143 -9.60 0.84 -21.08
CA PHE A 143 -8.43 -0.05 -21.10
C PHE A 143 -8.86 -1.52 -20.91
N PRO A 144 -9.37 -2.20 -21.97
CA PRO A 144 -10.01 -3.51 -21.85
C PRO A 144 -9.11 -4.66 -21.35
N GLN A 145 -7.79 -4.48 -21.34
CA GLN A 145 -6.82 -5.47 -20.82
C GLN A 145 -6.44 -5.21 -19.35
N ALA A 146 -7.07 -4.23 -18.70
CA ALA A 146 -6.71 -3.77 -17.36
C ALA A 146 -7.90 -3.91 -16.40
N ASP A 147 -8.08 -5.11 -15.83
CA ASP A 147 -9.09 -5.37 -14.81
C ASP A 147 -8.58 -4.88 -13.44
N ILE A 148 -9.21 -3.83 -12.89
CA ILE A 148 -8.75 -3.23 -11.62
C ILE A 148 -8.77 -4.24 -10.47
N HIS A 149 -9.71 -5.16 -10.44
CA HIS A 149 -9.86 -6.14 -9.36
C HIS A 149 -8.69 -7.13 -9.31
N LYS A 150 -8.02 -7.33 -10.46
CA LYS A 150 -6.79 -8.12 -10.59
C LYS A 150 -5.53 -7.28 -10.40
N LEU A 151 -5.61 -5.98 -10.72
CA LEU A 151 -4.46 -5.09 -10.68
C LEU A 151 -4.23 -4.47 -9.31
N ILE A 152 -5.22 -4.42 -8.41
CA ILE A 152 -4.99 -3.98 -7.04
C ILE A 152 -3.98 -4.92 -6.37
N ALA A 153 -2.81 -4.38 -6.03
CA ALA A 153 -1.77 -5.11 -5.33
C ALA A 153 -2.04 -5.13 -3.82
N PRO A 154 -1.68 -6.23 -3.13
CA PRO A 154 -1.76 -6.28 -1.68
C PRO A 154 -0.75 -5.29 -1.08
N ASN A 155 -1.11 -4.70 0.06
CA ASN A 155 -0.34 -3.65 0.69
C ASN A 155 0.08 -4.06 2.10
N ILE A 156 1.24 -4.70 2.19
CA ILE A 156 1.80 -5.21 3.45
C ILE A 156 1.85 -4.11 4.53
N LEU A 157 2.26 -2.90 4.17
CA LEU A 157 2.45 -1.84 5.15
C LEU A 157 1.13 -1.37 5.76
N HIS A 158 0.12 -1.06 4.93
CA HIS A 158 -1.13 -0.50 5.45
C HIS A 158 -2.13 -1.58 5.89
N GLN A 159 -2.19 -2.72 5.20
CA GLN A 159 -3.13 -3.79 5.54
C GLN A 159 -2.59 -4.62 6.71
N LEU A 160 -1.39 -5.21 6.58
CA LEU A 160 -0.90 -6.14 7.60
C LEU A 160 -0.23 -5.45 8.79
N ILE A 161 0.70 -4.53 8.53
CA ILE A 161 1.50 -3.93 9.61
C ILE A 161 0.71 -2.86 10.35
N LYS A 162 0.18 -1.87 9.63
CA LYS A 162 -0.55 -0.75 10.24
C LYS A 162 -1.96 -1.19 10.67
N GLY A 163 -2.76 -1.68 9.73
CA GLY A 163 -4.15 -2.08 10.02
C GLY A 163 -4.23 -3.28 10.95
N GLY A 164 -3.76 -4.45 10.49
CA GLY A 164 -3.96 -5.69 11.23
C GLY A 164 -3.14 -5.83 12.50
N TYR A 165 -1.84 -5.51 12.50
CA TYR A 165 -1.01 -5.61 13.69
C TYR A 165 -1.19 -4.43 14.64
N LYS A 166 -0.86 -3.21 14.20
CA LYS A 166 -0.85 -2.04 15.09
C LYS A 166 -2.27 -1.62 15.48
N ASP A 167 -3.13 -1.34 14.51
CA ASP A 167 -4.42 -0.71 14.79
C ASP A 167 -5.45 -1.71 15.37
N HIS A 168 -5.26 -3.02 15.16
CA HIS A 168 -6.14 -4.05 15.72
C HIS A 168 -5.47 -4.88 16.83
N LEU A 169 -4.45 -5.69 16.54
CA LEU A 169 -3.94 -6.67 17.52
C LEU A 169 -3.34 -6.02 18.77
N VAL A 170 -2.50 -5.01 18.61
CA VAL A 170 -1.90 -4.28 19.74
C VAL A 170 -3.01 -3.60 20.57
N TYR A 171 -3.95 -2.92 19.91
CA TYR A 171 -5.10 -2.31 20.56
C TYR A 171 -5.96 -3.31 21.34
N TRP A 172 -6.17 -4.51 20.80
CA TRP A 172 -6.92 -5.57 21.50
C TRP A 172 -6.21 -6.08 22.74
N VAL A 173 -4.88 -6.20 22.70
CA VAL A 173 -4.09 -6.57 23.89
C VAL A 173 -4.15 -5.47 24.95
N GLU A 174 -3.97 -4.21 24.57
CA GLU A 174 -4.10 -3.07 25.50
C GLU A 174 -5.48 -3.05 26.17
N THR A 175 -6.54 -3.26 25.37
CA THR A 175 -7.92 -3.35 25.86
C THR A 175 -8.12 -4.55 26.77
N TYR A 176 -7.55 -5.71 26.43
CA TYR A 176 -7.59 -6.92 27.26
C TYR A 176 -6.95 -6.70 28.63
N VAL A 177 -5.73 -6.17 28.65
CA VAL A 177 -4.98 -5.91 29.88
C VAL A 177 -5.75 -4.94 30.77
N CYS A 178 -6.28 -3.85 30.22
CA CYS A 178 -7.02 -2.88 31.00
C CYS A 178 -8.38 -3.38 31.51
N LYS A 179 -9.02 -4.28 30.78
CA LYS A 179 -10.25 -4.94 31.23
C LYS A 179 -10.01 -5.94 32.36
N GLN A 180 -8.93 -6.72 32.27
CA GLN A 180 -8.63 -7.75 33.26
C GLN A 180 -8.07 -7.17 34.56
N PHE A 181 -7.35 -6.06 34.48
CA PHE A 181 -6.61 -5.46 35.59
C PHE A 181 -7.05 -4.02 35.85
N ILE A 182 -8.34 -3.79 36.11
CA ILE A 182 -8.96 -2.45 36.20
C ILE A 182 -8.19 -1.49 37.15
N TYR A 183 -7.75 -1.97 38.31
CA TYR A 183 -7.05 -1.16 39.32
C TYR A 183 -5.56 -0.94 39.04
N THR A 184 -4.94 -1.81 38.23
CA THR A 184 -3.51 -1.78 37.90
C THR A 184 -3.23 -1.59 36.41
N CYS A 185 -4.26 -1.29 35.60
CA CYS A 185 -4.17 -1.04 34.16
C CYS A 185 -3.10 0.01 33.88
N ASN A 186 -3.07 1.12 34.63
CA ASN A 186 -2.04 2.15 34.46
C ASN A 186 -0.62 1.63 34.75
N LEU A 187 -0.43 0.74 35.73
CA LEU A 187 0.87 0.15 36.05
C LEU A 187 1.30 -0.88 35.00
N LEU A 188 0.38 -1.70 34.50
CA LEU A 188 0.64 -2.69 33.45
C LEU A 188 0.86 -2.04 32.08
N MET A 189 0.12 -0.98 31.77
CA MET A 189 0.33 -0.14 30.60
C MET A 189 1.64 0.65 30.66
N LEU A 190 2.27 0.78 31.83
CA LEU A 190 3.65 1.25 31.99
C LEU A 190 4.66 0.09 31.93
N ALA A 191 4.31 -1.09 32.45
CA ALA A 191 5.17 -2.27 32.49
C ALA A 191 5.49 -2.83 31.09
N LEU A 192 4.50 -2.84 30.17
CA LEU A 192 4.71 -3.24 28.77
C LEU A 192 5.75 -2.35 28.05
N PRO A 193 5.60 -1.00 28.02
CA PRO A 193 6.63 -0.12 27.50
C PRO A 193 7.99 -0.30 28.19
N ALA A 194 8.02 -0.53 29.52
CA ALA A 194 9.26 -0.74 30.25
C ALA A 194 9.98 -2.04 29.84
N ARG A 195 9.24 -3.14 29.61
CA ARG A 195 9.81 -4.39 29.07
C ARG A 195 10.33 -4.22 27.65
N ILE A 196 9.60 -3.48 26.81
CA ILE A 196 10.04 -3.15 25.45
C ILE A 196 11.32 -2.28 25.49
N ALA A 197 11.41 -1.36 26.45
CA ALA A 197 12.58 -0.51 26.65
C ALA A 197 13.78 -1.25 27.26
N ALA A 198 13.55 -2.35 27.97
CA ALA A 198 14.59 -3.19 28.56
C ALA A 198 15.25 -4.16 27.56
N VAL A 199 14.73 -4.25 26.34
CA VAL A 199 15.33 -5.08 25.29
C VAL A 199 16.68 -4.50 24.90
N GLU A 200 17.74 -5.30 25.03
CA GLU A 200 19.10 -4.89 24.69
C GLU A 200 19.21 -4.41 23.24
N SER A 201 20.04 -3.37 23.04
CA SER A 201 20.31 -2.85 21.71
C SER A 201 21.06 -3.87 20.86
N PHE A 202 20.45 -4.33 19.77
CA PHE A 202 21.08 -5.21 18.78
C PHE A 202 21.12 -4.52 17.40
N SER A 203 22.14 -4.84 16.59
CA SER A 203 22.25 -4.30 15.23
C SER A 203 21.03 -4.66 14.37
N GLY A 204 20.31 -3.65 13.87
CA GLY A 204 19.09 -3.85 13.08
C GLY A 204 17.81 -4.02 13.91
N LEU A 205 17.88 -3.87 15.24
CA LEU A 205 16.74 -3.68 16.13
C LEU A 205 16.67 -2.22 16.57
N TRP A 206 15.54 -1.57 16.38
CA TRP A 206 15.35 -0.21 16.84
C TRP A 206 15.06 -0.21 18.34
N HIS A 207 15.83 0.56 19.11
CA HIS A 207 15.69 0.61 20.56
C HIS A 207 14.59 1.59 20.98
N PHE A 208 13.65 1.13 21.79
CA PHE A 208 12.51 1.91 22.26
C PHE A 208 12.78 2.49 23.65
N LEU A 209 13.57 3.57 23.75
CA LEU A 209 13.92 4.21 25.03
C LEU A 209 12.70 4.58 25.91
N GLN A 210 11.53 4.82 25.29
CA GLN A 210 10.28 5.17 25.98
C GLN A 210 9.16 4.13 25.75
N GLY A 211 9.49 2.95 25.21
CA GLY A 211 8.54 1.88 24.91
C GLY A 211 7.53 2.23 23.81
N CYS A 212 6.23 1.93 24.02
CA CYS A 212 5.14 2.10 23.02
C CYS A 212 4.44 3.49 23.04
N GLY A 213 4.92 4.44 23.84
CA GLY A 213 4.24 5.73 24.11
C GLY A 213 4.33 6.81 23.01
N PHE A 214 4.42 6.45 21.71
CA PHE A 214 4.55 7.46 20.65
C PHE A 214 3.22 8.14 20.31
N LYS A 215 3.21 9.49 20.30
CA LYS A 215 2.08 10.30 19.78
C LYS A 215 1.71 9.96 18.33
N GLN A 216 2.69 9.50 17.54
CA GLN A 216 2.48 9.06 16.17
C GLN A 216 3.46 7.93 15.85
N TRP A 217 2.92 6.80 15.40
CA TRP A 217 3.72 5.66 14.98
C TRP A 217 4.03 5.73 13.49
N THR A 218 5.28 5.45 13.13
CA THR A 218 5.69 5.19 11.76
C THR A 218 5.57 3.69 11.42
N GLY A 219 5.71 3.38 10.13
CA GLY A 219 5.76 2.00 9.66
C GLY A 219 6.98 1.24 10.19
N ASP A 220 8.10 1.94 10.40
CA ASP A 220 9.34 1.33 10.88
C ASP A 220 9.29 1.09 12.40
N ASP A 221 8.60 1.96 13.15
CA ASP A 221 8.29 1.73 14.57
C ASP A 221 7.43 0.47 14.73
N SER A 222 6.41 0.34 13.89
CA SER A 222 5.51 -0.83 13.92
C SER A 222 6.28 -2.13 13.63
N LYS A 223 7.14 -2.15 12.59
CA LYS A 223 7.99 -3.30 12.27
C LYS A 223 8.98 -3.65 13.37
N SER A 224 9.56 -2.64 14.02
CA SER A 224 10.51 -2.86 15.11
C SER A 224 9.80 -3.44 16.33
N MET A 225 8.60 -2.95 16.64
CA MET A 225 7.79 -3.50 17.72
C MET A 225 7.40 -4.96 17.45
N MET A 226 7.04 -5.32 16.22
CA MET A 226 6.70 -6.71 15.85
C MET A 226 7.77 -7.73 16.27
N LYS A 227 9.05 -7.33 16.33
CA LYS A 227 10.16 -8.22 16.71
C LYS A 227 10.23 -8.53 18.21
N VAL A 228 9.72 -7.63 19.06
CA VAL A 228 9.90 -7.69 20.53
C VAL A 228 8.60 -7.89 21.28
N TYR A 229 7.46 -7.69 20.63
CA TYR A 229 6.17 -7.58 21.31
C TYR A 229 5.70 -8.88 21.96
N ILE A 230 5.94 -10.05 21.36
CA ILE A 230 5.55 -11.34 21.94
C ILE A 230 6.23 -11.54 23.32
N ALA A 231 7.54 -11.25 23.41
CA ALA A 231 8.26 -11.34 24.67
C ALA A 231 7.76 -10.30 25.69
N ALA A 232 7.35 -9.11 25.24
CA ALA A 232 6.82 -8.08 26.11
C ALA A 232 5.51 -8.50 26.80
N ILE A 233 4.59 -9.14 26.06
CA ILE A 233 3.28 -9.55 26.56
C ILE A 233 3.30 -10.89 27.31
N GLU A 234 4.40 -11.63 27.26
CA GLU A 234 4.55 -12.92 27.93
C GLU A 234 4.29 -12.83 29.44
N GLY A 235 3.46 -13.74 29.96
CA GLY A 235 3.04 -13.75 31.35
C GLY A 235 1.98 -12.70 31.73
N HIS A 236 1.57 -11.84 30.81
CA HIS A 236 0.49 -10.85 31.01
C HIS A 236 -0.80 -11.17 30.25
N VAL A 237 -0.73 -12.06 29.27
CA VAL A 237 -1.87 -12.49 28.44
C VAL A 237 -1.98 -14.02 28.40
N PRO A 238 -3.17 -14.58 28.11
CA PRO A 238 -3.35 -16.00 27.85
C PRO A 238 -2.46 -16.49 26.70
N THR A 239 -2.07 -17.77 26.74
CA THR A 239 -1.20 -18.40 25.73
C THR A 239 -1.78 -18.29 24.33
N GLU A 240 -3.11 -18.35 24.19
CA GLU A 240 -3.82 -18.25 22.91
C GLU A 240 -3.68 -16.85 22.27
N ILE A 241 -3.57 -15.79 23.08
CA ILE A 241 -3.22 -14.46 22.57
C ILE A 241 -1.82 -14.49 21.98
N GLY A 242 -0.84 -15.07 22.69
CA GLY A 242 0.51 -15.28 22.18
C GLY A 242 0.51 -16.06 20.85
N CYS A 243 -0.23 -17.17 20.78
CA CYS A 243 -0.38 -17.98 19.57
C CYS A 243 -0.98 -17.19 18.40
N THR A 244 -1.93 -16.29 18.68
CA THR A 244 -2.50 -15.38 17.67
C THR A 244 -1.42 -14.49 17.05
N PHE A 245 -0.56 -13.89 17.89
CA PHE A 245 0.55 -13.07 17.41
C PHE A 245 1.58 -13.90 16.65
N CYS A 246 1.95 -15.09 17.14
CA CYS A 246 2.86 -15.99 16.44
C CYS A 246 2.38 -16.30 15.02
N ALA A 247 1.12 -16.76 14.88
CA ALA A 247 0.54 -17.09 13.58
C ALA A 247 0.45 -15.87 12.64
N TYR A 248 0.09 -14.71 13.19
CA TYR A 248 0.00 -13.47 12.41
C TYR A 248 1.38 -12.97 11.93
N LEU A 249 2.39 -13.00 12.80
CA LEU A 249 3.75 -12.58 12.47
C LEU A 249 4.40 -13.56 11.48
N GLU A 250 4.14 -14.87 11.61
CA GLU A 250 4.58 -15.88 10.64
C GLU A 250 4.02 -15.56 9.26
N CYS A 251 2.72 -15.29 9.15
CA CYS A 251 2.12 -14.84 7.89
C CYS A 251 2.81 -13.57 7.35
N CYS A 252 3.03 -12.56 8.20
CA CYS A 252 3.69 -11.31 7.80
C CYS A 252 5.14 -11.54 7.32
N TYR A 253 5.85 -12.49 7.91
CA TYR A 253 7.23 -12.82 7.55
C TYR A 253 7.28 -13.56 6.20
N LEU A 254 6.43 -14.58 6.02
CA LEU A 254 6.39 -15.38 4.80
C LEU A 254 6.01 -14.55 3.55
N VAL A 255 5.04 -13.64 3.66
CA VAL A 255 4.64 -12.77 2.53
C VAL A 255 5.71 -11.74 2.16
N GLN A 256 6.70 -11.53 3.02
CA GLN A 256 7.84 -10.63 2.81
C GLN A 256 9.09 -11.37 2.29
N GLN A 257 8.95 -12.59 1.77
CA GLN A 257 10.08 -13.27 1.13
C GLN A 257 10.30 -12.74 -0.30
N ASN A 258 11.57 -12.67 -0.71
CA ASN A 258 11.94 -12.28 -2.08
C ASN A 258 11.56 -13.32 -3.12
N ILE A 259 11.45 -14.59 -2.69
CA ILE A 259 11.07 -15.72 -3.52
C ILE A 259 9.99 -16.47 -2.74
N ILE A 260 8.80 -16.58 -3.33
CA ILE A 260 7.68 -17.30 -2.73
C ILE A 260 7.37 -18.50 -3.62
N SER A 261 7.65 -19.70 -3.13
CA SER A 261 7.30 -20.96 -3.79
C SER A 261 5.91 -21.44 -3.38
N GLU A 262 5.32 -22.40 -4.10
CA GLU A 262 4.03 -23.00 -3.69
C GLU A 262 4.07 -23.60 -2.28
N SER A 263 5.22 -24.11 -1.85
CA SER A 263 5.39 -24.57 -0.46
C SER A 263 5.31 -23.42 0.56
N ALA A 264 5.84 -22.24 0.21
CA ALA A 264 5.72 -21.05 1.04
C ALA A 264 4.28 -20.51 1.03
N ILE A 265 3.57 -20.59 -0.11
CA ILE A 265 2.15 -20.23 -0.19
C ILE A 265 1.31 -21.12 0.72
N SER A 266 1.57 -22.43 0.73
CA SER A 266 0.88 -23.36 1.64
C SER A 266 1.11 -22.99 3.11
N LYS A 267 2.34 -22.60 3.48
CA LYS A 267 2.64 -22.09 4.84
C LYS A 267 1.93 -20.77 5.16
N ILE A 268 1.78 -19.87 4.18
CA ILE A 268 1.02 -18.63 4.35
C ILE A 268 -0.46 -18.96 4.62
N GLU A 269 -1.05 -19.87 3.85
CA GLU A 269 -2.43 -20.34 4.04
C GLU A 269 -2.63 -20.98 5.42
N ASP A 270 -1.68 -21.81 5.87
CA ASP A 270 -1.69 -22.41 7.20
C ASP A 270 -1.55 -21.35 8.31
N ALA A 271 -0.63 -20.39 8.17
CA ALA A 271 -0.46 -19.31 9.15
C ALA A 271 -1.73 -18.44 9.28
N ILE A 272 -2.39 -18.14 8.16
CA ILE A 272 -3.69 -17.46 8.13
C ILE A 272 -4.75 -18.30 8.86
N ARG A 273 -4.80 -19.61 8.59
CA ARG A 273 -5.74 -20.53 9.26
C ARG A 273 -5.55 -20.53 10.78
N TRP A 274 -4.31 -20.66 11.24
CA TRP A 274 -3.97 -20.61 12.66
C TRP A 274 -4.29 -19.25 13.28
N PHE A 275 -4.03 -18.16 12.57
CA PHE A 275 -4.41 -16.83 13.02
C PHE A 275 -5.94 -16.71 13.23
N HIS A 276 -6.74 -17.18 12.28
CA HIS A 276 -8.20 -17.19 12.42
C HIS A 276 -8.68 -18.08 13.57
N HIS A 277 -8.00 -19.21 13.81
CA HIS A 277 -8.31 -20.10 14.93
C HIS A 277 -8.07 -19.43 16.28
N TYR A 278 -6.85 -18.92 16.51
CA TYR A 278 -6.47 -18.40 17.83
C TYR A 278 -7.11 -17.04 18.14
N LYS A 279 -7.36 -16.18 17.15
CA LYS A 279 -7.90 -14.83 17.40
C LYS A 279 -9.31 -14.83 18.02
N GLU A 280 -10.04 -15.94 17.94
CA GLU A 280 -11.35 -16.10 18.61
C GLU A 280 -11.25 -15.89 20.13
N VAL A 281 -10.06 -16.05 20.73
CA VAL A 281 -9.79 -15.71 22.15
C VAL A 281 -10.23 -14.28 22.50
N PHE A 282 -10.11 -13.33 21.57
CA PHE A 282 -10.52 -11.95 21.80
C PHE A 282 -12.05 -11.78 21.87
N LYS A 283 -12.82 -12.64 21.20
CA LYS A 283 -14.29 -12.70 21.38
C LYS A 283 -14.66 -13.38 22.68
N ILE A 284 -13.96 -14.45 23.07
CA ILE A 284 -14.18 -15.17 24.34
C ILE A 284 -14.05 -14.20 25.52
N HIS A 285 -13.00 -13.37 25.52
CA HIS A 285 -12.82 -12.32 26.55
C HIS A 285 -13.65 -11.06 26.32
N LYS A 286 -14.54 -11.05 25.32
CA LYS A 286 -15.41 -9.92 24.96
C LYS A 286 -14.63 -8.62 24.76
N ILE A 287 -13.47 -8.70 24.12
CA ILE A 287 -12.66 -7.55 23.69
C ILE A 287 -13.17 -7.05 22.35
N VAL A 288 -13.57 -7.98 21.48
CA VAL A 288 -14.10 -7.69 20.15
C VAL A 288 -15.45 -8.39 20.01
N MET A 289 -16.44 -7.69 19.45
CA MET A 289 -17.76 -8.27 19.19
C MET A 289 -17.79 -9.01 17.85
N THR A 290 -17.19 -8.43 16.81
CA THR A 290 -17.17 -8.95 15.45
C THR A 290 -15.86 -8.60 14.74
N PHE A 291 -15.39 -9.47 13.85
CA PHE A 291 -14.17 -9.24 13.07
C PHE A 291 -14.46 -8.63 11.69
N LEU A 292 -15.13 -7.48 11.66
CA LEU A 292 -15.47 -6.76 10.42
C LEU A 292 -14.32 -5.82 10.03
N LEU A 293 -13.16 -6.42 9.74
CA LEU A 293 -11.91 -5.68 9.58
C LEU A 293 -11.31 -5.94 8.20
N PRO A 294 -11.56 -5.06 7.21
CA PRO A 294 -11.11 -5.25 5.82
C PRO A 294 -9.60 -5.48 5.71
N CYS A 295 -8.79 -4.78 6.51
CA CYS A 295 -7.33 -4.97 6.53
C CYS A 295 -6.89 -6.37 7.00
N GLN A 296 -7.61 -6.98 7.95
CA GLN A 296 -7.31 -8.36 8.38
C GLN A 296 -7.87 -9.37 7.37
N HIS A 297 -9.07 -9.13 6.86
CA HIS A 297 -9.67 -9.96 5.82
C HIS A 297 -8.80 -10.01 4.56
N ALA A 298 -8.15 -8.90 4.20
CA ALA A 298 -7.24 -8.81 3.06
C ALA A 298 -6.14 -9.87 3.08
N ALA A 299 -5.69 -10.32 4.26
CA ALA A 299 -4.68 -11.38 4.40
C ALA A 299 -5.07 -12.67 3.65
N LYS A 300 -6.36 -13.03 3.62
CA LYS A 300 -6.87 -14.21 2.90
C LYS A 300 -6.59 -14.18 1.40
N HIS A 301 -6.42 -12.99 0.82
CA HIS A 301 -6.19 -12.83 -0.61
C HIS A 301 -4.71 -12.88 -0.99
N TYR A 302 -3.79 -12.83 -0.03
CA TYR A 302 -2.34 -12.83 -0.28
C TYR A 302 -1.86 -14.05 -1.08
N PRO A 303 -2.26 -15.30 -0.75
CA PRO A 303 -1.89 -16.47 -1.55
C PRO A 303 -2.22 -16.33 -3.04
N SER A 304 -3.45 -15.94 -3.36
CA SER A 304 -3.91 -15.73 -4.73
C SER A 304 -3.20 -14.55 -5.41
N LEU A 305 -2.98 -13.46 -4.68
CA LEU A 305 -2.30 -12.26 -5.19
C LEU A 305 -0.81 -12.50 -5.44
N VAL A 306 -0.15 -13.33 -4.63
CA VAL A 306 1.24 -13.77 -4.86
C VAL A 306 1.33 -14.59 -6.14
N ARG A 307 0.38 -15.50 -6.39
CA ARG A 307 0.36 -16.27 -7.65
C ARG A 307 0.17 -15.36 -8.87
N LEU A 308 -0.61 -14.30 -8.73
CA LEU A 308 -0.89 -13.35 -9.81
C LEU A 308 0.26 -12.34 -10.04
N SER A 309 0.88 -11.85 -8.97
CA SER A 309 1.80 -10.70 -9.01
C SER A 309 3.25 -11.04 -8.68
N GLY A 310 3.54 -12.29 -8.29
CA GLY A 310 4.85 -12.71 -7.81
C GLY A 310 5.14 -12.24 -6.39
N ALA A 311 6.44 -12.17 -6.04
CA ALA A 311 6.89 -11.76 -4.72
C ALA A 311 6.55 -10.29 -4.42
N LEU A 312 5.95 -10.05 -3.25
CA LEU A 312 5.33 -8.78 -2.91
C LEU A 312 6.30 -7.71 -2.38
N ASN A 313 7.55 -8.07 -2.08
CA ASN A 313 8.57 -7.11 -1.63
C ASN A 313 8.82 -5.99 -2.64
N CYS A 314 8.69 -6.28 -3.94
CA CYS A 314 8.81 -5.30 -5.00
C CYS A 314 7.55 -4.41 -5.16
N LEU A 315 6.44 -4.79 -4.51
CA LEU A 315 5.13 -4.14 -4.61
C LEU A 315 4.71 -3.47 -3.28
N CYS A 316 5.66 -2.96 -2.51
CA CYS A 316 5.39 -2.28 -1.25
C CYS A 316 5.24 -0.77 -1.42
N LEU A 317 4.27 -0.16 -0.71
CA LEU A 317 4.10 1.29 -0.65
C LEU A 317 5.34 2.03 -0.12
N SER A 318 6.36 1.38 0.46
CA SER A 318 7.63 2.06 0.77
C SER A 318 8.24 2.74 -0.46
N ILE A 319 8.07 2.13 -1.64
CA ILE A 319 8.56 2.68 -2.92
C ILE A 319 7.76 3.94 -3.29
N THR A 320 6.43 3.88 -3.25
CA THR A 320 5.56 5.01 -3.59
C THR A 320 5.60 6.10 -2.51
N LYS A 321 5.78 5.76 -1.23
CA LYS A 321 5.97 6.68 -0.10
C LYS A 321 7.25 7.48 -0.25
N THR A 322 8.33 6.85 -0.71
CA THR A 322 9.58 7.56 -1.04
C THR A 322 9.35 8.60 -2.15
N LYS A 323 8.58 8.23 -3.18
CA LYS A 323 8.19 9.18 -4.24
C LYS A 323 7.26 10.28 -3.73
N HIS A 324 6.32 9.97 -2.84
CA HIS A 324 5.47 10.98 -2.18
C HIS A 324 6.31 11.97 -1.35
N ILE A 325 7.39 11.53 -0.69
CA ILE A 325 8.31 12.45 -0.02
C ILE A 325 8.89 13.45 -1.04
N CYS A 326 9.36 12.95 -2.18
CA CYS A 326 9.98 13.81 -3.19
C CYS A 326 8.99 14.71 -3.94
N ALA A 327 7.77 14.24 -4.23
CA ALA A 327 6.78 14.98 -5.01
C ALA A 327 5.84 15.87 -4.16
N VAL A 328 5.68 15.55 -2.87
CA VAL A 328 4.74 16.25 -1.98
C VAL A 328 5.47 16.90 -0.81
N LYS A 329 6.13 16.11 0.04
CA LYS A 329 6.69 16.62 1.29
C LYS A 329 7.82 17.63 1.08
N LYS A 330 8.79 17.30 0.23
CA LYS A 330 9.93 18.18 -0.08
C LYS A 330 9.46 19.48 -0.75
N PRO A 331 8.67 19.46 -1.84
CA PRO A 331 8.11 20.68 -2.42
C PRO A 331 7.32 21.49 -1.41
N TYR A 332 6.46 20.85 -0.61
CA TYR A 332 5.72 21.52 0.44
C TYR A 332 6.66 22.26 1.40
N TRP A 333 7.73 21.62 1.88
CA TRP A 333 8.74 22.26 2.74
C TRP A 333 9.39 23.50 2.13
N HIS A 334 9.54 23.55 0.81
CA HIS A 334 10.07 24.70 0.08
C HIS A 334 9.04 25.79 -0.24
N THR A 335 7.75 25.57 0.03
CA THR A 335 6.71 26.61 -0.14
C THR A 335 6.64 27.55 1.06
N ASN A 336 6.07 28.73 0.85
CA ASN A 336 5.72 29.67 1.92
C ASN A 336 4.45 29.27 2.72
N LYS A 337 3.89 28.08 2.44
CA LYS A 337 2.67 27.51 3.04
C LYS A 337 1.34 28.22 2.69
N PHE A 338 1.38 29.38 2.05
CA PHE A 338 0.19 30.07 1.56
C PHE A 338 -0.11 29.65 0.12
N LYS A 339 -1.31 29.08 -0.13
CA LYS A 339 -1.66 28.47 -1.43
C LYS A 339 -0.56 27.52 -1.93
N ALA A 340 -0.12 26.63 -1.03
CA ALA A 340 1.05 25.78 -1.24
C ALA A 340 0.91 24.85 -2.46
N LEU A 341 -0.30 24.46 -2.85
CA LEU A 341 -0.54 23.54 -3.96
C LEU A 341 0.02 24.09 -5.28
N ASP A 342 -0.32 25.34 -5.64
CA ASP A 342 0.15 25.97 -6.88
C ASP A 342 1.67 26.04 -6.93
N GLN A 343 2.29 26.41 -5.80
CA GLN A 343 3.75 26.46 -5.66
C GLN A 343 4.38 25.07 -5.79
N MET A 344 3.79 24.05 -5.17
CA MET A 344 4.26 22.67 -5.28
C MET A 344 4.19 22.16 -6.73
N LEU A 345 3.12 22.50 -7.47
CA LEU A 345 2.97 22.14 -8.88
C LEU A 345 4.08 22.79 -9.75
N VAL A 346 4.38 24.07 -9.53
CA VAL A 346 5.47 24.77 -10.23
C VAL A 346 6.84 24.15 -9.90
N ILE A 347 7.10 23.87 -8.62
CA ILE A 347 8.35 23.22 -8.18
C ILE A 347 8.51 21.86 -8.86
N ASN A 348 7.47 21.02 -8.82
CA ASN A 348 7.51 19.69 -9.46
C ASN A 348 7.74 19.81 -10.97
N GLN A 349 7.02 20.71 -11.64
CA GLN A 349 7.20 20.94 -13.09
C GLN A 349 8.65 21.36 -13.41
N TRP A 350 9.26 22.21 -12.58
CA TRP A 350 10.63 22.65 -12.78
C TRP A 350 11.63 21.50 -12.59
N LEU A 351 11.47 20.70 -11.53
CA LEU A 351 12.30 19.51 -11.27
C LEU A 351 12.20 18.47 -12.39
N ASP A 352 11.00 18.28 -12.96
CA ASP A 352 10.78 17.37 -14.09
C ASP A 352 11.47 17.88 -15.35
N LYS A 353 11.37 19.18 -15.65
CA LYS A 353 12.07 19.81 -16.79
C LYS A 353 13.58 19.68 -16.65
N ILE A 354 14.14 19.91 -15.46
CA ILE A 354 15.57 19.71 -15.19
C ILE A 354 15.98 18.25 -15.40
N SER A 355 15.19 17.32 -14.87
CA SER A 355 15.47 15.88 -15.01
C SER A 355 15.45 15.44 -16.48
N ALA A 356 14.47 15.90 -17.26
CA ALA A 356 14.37 15.65 -18.69
C ALA A 356 15.54 16.26 -19.47
N ALA A 357 15.92 17.51 -19.16
CA ALA A 357 17.08 18.15 -19.77
C ALA A 357 18.38 17.39 -19.46
N HIS A 358 18.58 16.98 -18.21
CA HIS A 358 19.75 16.21 -17.79
C HIS A 358 19.85 14.87 -18.53
N ALA A 359 18.73 14.14 -18.67
CA ALA A 359 18.69 12.90 -19.45
C ALA A 359 19.03 13.13 -20.93
N ASN A 360 18.46 14.18 -21.53
CA ASN A 360 18.74 14.55 -22.93
C ASN A 360 20.21 14.90 -23.14
N PHE A 361 20.77 15.77 -22.29
CA PHE A 361 22.18 16.16 -22.37
C PHE A 361 23.14 14.99 -22.10
N SER A 362 22.77 14.07 -21.20
CA SER A 362 23.52 12.82 -20.96
C SER A 362 23.55 11.95 -22.22
N ASN A 363 22.41 11.76 -22.88
CA ASN A 363 22.29 10.97 -24.12
C ASN A 363 23.07 11.61 -25.27
N CYS A 364 23.06 12.93 -25.37
CA CYS A 364 23.89 13.70 -26.30
C CYS A 364 25.38 13.77 -25.88
N ARG A 365 25.78 13.10 -24.78
CA ARG A 365 27.14 13.11 -24.22
C ARG A 365 27.68 14.49 -23.84
N MET A 366 26.79 15.48 -23.66
CA MET A 366 27.13 16.86 -23.30
C MET A 366 27.49 17.04 -21.82
N LEU A 367 27.28 16.01 -21.00
CA LEU A 367 27.63 15.99 -19.57
C LEU A 367 28.83 15.10 -19.25
N LYS A 368 29.66 14.75 -20.26
CA LYS A 368 30.90 13.99 -20.05
C LYS A 368 32.08 14.94 -19.81
N GLY A 369 32.80 14.71 -18.71
CA GLY A 369 33.92 15.55 -18.26
C GLY A 369 33.50 16.59 -17.22
N SER A 370 34.47 17.11 -16.48
CA SER A 370 34.29 18.26 -15.60
C SER A 370 34.59 19.56 -16.35
N VAL A 371 34.09 20.70 -15.83
CA VAL A 371 34.48 22.04 -16.32
C VAL A 371 36.01 22.18 -16.36
N LEU A 372 36.70 21.57 -15.38
CA LEU A 372 38.15 21.51 -15.32
C LEU A 372 38.75 20.73 -16.50
N SER A 373 38.20 19.56 -16.86
CA SER A 373 38.67 18.79 -18.02
C SER A 373 38.45 19.54 -19.35
N GLY A 374 37.35 20.28 -19.47
CA GLY A 374 37.08 21.13 -20.65
C GLY A 374 38.05 22.31 -20.74
N ALA A 375 38.28 23.01 -19.62
CA ALA A 375 39.22 24.13 -19.56
C ALA A 375 40.67 23.70 -19.83
N LEU A 376 41.09 22.54 -19.31
CA LEU A 376 42.42 21.99 -19.56
C LEU A 376 42.60 21.53 -21.01
N SER A 377 41.57 20.94 -21.63
CA SER A 377 41.58 20.61 -23.06
C SER A 377 41.72 21.84 -23.95
N LEU A 378 41.14 22.99 -23.55
CA LEU A 378 41.26 24.27 -24.26
C LEU A 378 42.67 24.89 -24.15
N ILE A 379 43.39 24.59 -23.07
CA ILE A 379 44.76 25.08 -22.80
C ILE A 379 45.82 24.07 -23.29
N GLY A 380 45.40 22.96 -23.90
CA GLY A 380 46.31 21.94 -24.47
C GLY A 380 46.95 21.00 -23.44
N MET A 381 46.46 20.99 -22.20
CA MET A 381 46.94 20.08 -21.16
C MET A 381 46.09 18.80 -21.13
N VAL A 382 46.62 17.73 -21.71
CA VAL A 382 45.98 16.40 -21.66
C VAL A 382 46.34 15.70 -20.35
N PHE A 383 45.34 15.32 -19.56
CA PHE A 383 45.54 14.35 -18.48
C PHE A 383 45.70 12.96 -19.10
N HIS A 384 46.87 12.34 -18.94
CA HIS A 384 46.95 10.88 -18.93
C HIS A 384 46.28 10.41 -17.64
N SER A 385 45.06 9.89 -17.74
CA SER A 385 44.38 9.26 -16.63
C SER A 385 45.20 8.05 -16.16
N PHE A 386 45.87 8.17 -15.02
CA PHE A 386 46.28 7.01 -14.25
C PHE A 386 45.01 6.30 -13.77
N ASN A 387 44.73 5.13 -14.34
CA ASN A 387 43.75 4.19 -13.84
C ASN A 387 44.22 3.71 -12.46
N MET A 388 43.71 4.29 -11.38
CA MET A 388 43.72 3.66 -10.06
C MET A 388 42.43 2.89 -9.91
N SER A 389 42.52 1.58 -10.12
CA SER A 389 41.49 0.60 -9.80
C SER A 389 41.22 0.62 -8.29
N PRO A 390 39.97 0.71 -7.82
CA PRO A 390 39.65 0.39 -6.44
C PRO A 390 39.59 -1.14 -6.30
N HIS A 391 40.48 -1.68 -5.47
CA HIS A 391 40.27 -2.97 -4.81
C HIS A 391 39.26 -2.81 -3.67
#